data_AF-A0A9E2X0K5-F1
#
_entry.id   AF-A0A9E2X0K5-F1
#
_cell.length_a   1.000
_cell.length_b   1.000
_cell.length_c   1.000
_cell.angle_alpha   90.00
_cell.angle_beta   90.00
_cell.angle_gamma   90.00
#
_symmetry.space_group_name_H-M   'P 1'
#
loop_
_entity.id
_entity.type
_entity.pdbx_description
1 polymer ?
#
loop_
_entity_poly.entity_id
_entity_poly.type
_entity_poly.pdbx_seq_one_letter_code
_entity_poly.pdbx_strand_id
1 'polypeptide(L)'
;MGIFLLSACSEEVPSFRYTVEPVAYLRLPSPHFVSIPDSVMADGHQYFRDEETKALIPIQKTKDNWVFIPDTIPANQSRTYSLVFKQDPPSELVKSDISDGKLNISLGDKPVLSYQMETMLPPDDSPEYYQRGGFIHPAHSPNGAVLTDGFPVGHTHQHGIFFAWVKTSYKDQEIDFWNQHKENGTVVFDSLISHTGGPVFSEFEGAQTAVVLEGLDSTRVLSERWKVIVYNISEYFVWDVEVSQKN
;
A
#
# COMPACT_ATOMS: atom_id res chain seq x y z
N MET A 1 -35.84 50.99 19.27
CA MET A 1 -35.14 49.93 20.02
C MET A 1 -34.87 48.80 19.04
N GLY A 2 -33.73 48.81 18.34
CA GLY A 2 -33.37 47.80 17.36
C GLY A 2 -32.43 46.78 17.98
N ILE A 3 -32.87 45.53 18.07
CA ILE A 3 -32.05 44.42 18.57
C ILE A 3 -31.14 43.98 17.41
N PHE A 4 -29.86 44.31 17.50
CA PHE A 4 -28.82 43.66 16.70
C PHE A 4 -28.51 42.31 17.36
N LEU A 5 -28.91 41.21 16.71
CA LEU A 5 -28.40 39.88 17.01
C LEU A 5 -27.03 39.74 16.34
N LEU A 6 -25.97 39.99 17.10
CA LEU A 6 -24.63 39.52 16.77
C LEU A 6 -24.60 38.01 17.01
N SER A 7 -24.82 37.22 15.96
CA SER A 7 -24.46 35.80 15.99
C SER A 7 -22.93 35.74 15.91
N ALA A 8 -22.29 35.63 17.08
CA ALA A 8 -20.91 35.19 17.14
C ALA A 8 -20.92 33.70 16.81
N CYS A 9 -20.58 33.34 15.57
CA CYS A 9 -20.06 32.01 15.30
C CYS A 9 -18.79 31.87 16.12
N SER A 10 -18.88 31.23 17.29
CA SER A 10 -17.67 30.72 17.93
C SER A 10 -17.11 29.66 17.00
N GLU A 11 -16.08 30.00 16.23
CA GLU A 11 -15.25 28.97 15.63
C GLU A 11 -14.70 28.14 16.79
N GLU A 12 -15.22 26.92 16.96
CA GLU A 12 -14.67 25.96 17.91
C GLU A 12 -13.17 25.85 17.65
N VAL A 13 -12.37 26.15 18.68
CA VAL A 13 -10.93 25.96 18.60
C VAL A 13 -10.70 24.48 18.30
N PRO A 14 -10.06 24.12 17.18
CA PRO A 14 -9.86 22.72 16.84
C PRO A 14 -9.09 22.03 17.95
N SER A 15 -9.60 20.87 18.39
CA SER A 15 -9.00 20.09 19.48
C SER A 15 -7.61 19.57 19.16
N PHE A 16 -7.23 19.54 17.86
CA PHE A 16 -5.93 19.09 17.40
C PHE A 16 -5.47 19.86 16.17
N ARG A 17 -4.17 20.20 16.13
CA ARG A 17 -3.50 20.81 14.99
C ARG A 17 -2.21 20.05 14.67
N TYR A 18 -1.92 19.95 13.37
CA TYR A 18 -0.68 19.38 12.86
C TYR A 18 0.00 20.40 11.94
N THR A 19 1.28 20.69 12.19
CA THR A 19 2.06 21.63 11.37
C THR A 19 3.14 20.88 10.62
N VAL A 20 3.18 21.06 9.31
CA VAL A 20 4.31 20.69 8.47
C VAL A 20 5.30 21.85 8.50
N GLU A 21 6.47 21.61 9.09
CA GLU A 21 7.53 22.59 9.23
C GLU A 21 8.18 22.94 7.87
N PRO A 22 8.64 24.21 7.72
CA PRO A 22 9.22 24.68 6.48
C PRO A 22 10.56 23.99 6.21
N VAL A 23 10.85 23.73 4.93
CA VAL A 23 12.15 23.22 4.47
C VAL A 23 12.63 23.99 3.25
N ALA A 24 13.93 23.93 2.99
CA ALA A 24 14.57 24.70 1.92
C ALA A 24 14.15 24.30 0.48
N TYR A 25 13.37 23.24 0.32
CA TYR A 25 12.95 22.71 -0.97
C TYR A 25 11.42 22.58 -1.07
N LEU A 26 10.93 22.52 -2.30
CA LEU A 26 9.53 22.25 -2.61
C LEU A 26 9.14 20.87 -2.06
N ARG A 27 8.04 20.79 -1.30
CA ARG A 27 7.45 19.50 -0.92
C ARG A 27 6.29 19.19 -1.84
N LEU A 28 6.43 18.14 -2.64
CA LEU A 28 5.32 17.58 -3.41
C LEU A 28 4.38 16.78 -2.48
N PRO A 29 3.13 16.49 -2.90
CA PRO A 29 2.23 15.62 -2.15
C PRO A 29 2.90 14.30 -1.76
N SER A 30 2.87 13.98 -0.46
CA SER A 30 3.45 12.76 0.10
C SER A 30 2.65 12.32 1.31
N PRO A 31 2.58 11.03 1.66
CA PRO A 31 1.87 10.59 2.85
C PRO A 31 2.51 11.13 4.12
N HIS A 32 1.69 11.72 4.99
CA HIS A 32 2.06 12.12 6.35
C HIS A 32 1.38 11.21 7.36
N PHE A 33 2.19 10.57 8.22
CA PHE A 33 1.72 9.74 9.32
C PHE A 33 1.66 10.59 10.59
N VAL A 34 0.48 10.62 11.21
CA VAL A 34 0.19 11.46 12.37
C VAL A 34 -0.44 10.60 13.47
N SER A 35 0.16 10.64 14.65
CA SER A 35 -0.44 10.10 15.85
C SER A 35 -1.41 11.13 16.42
N ILE A 36 -2.72 10.87 16.28
CA ILE A 36 -3.78 11.72 16.82
C ILE A 36 -4.39 11.00 18.03
N PRO A 37 -4.41 11.61 19.23
CA PRO A 37 -4.99 10.98 20.42
C PRO A 37 -6.46 10.64 20.23
N ASP A 38 -6.90 9.46 20.69
CA ASP A 38 -8.33 9.09 20.63
C ASP A 38 -9.23 10.07 21.43
N SER A 39 -8.67 10.78 22.42
CA SER A 39 -9.39 11.77 23.23
C SER A 39 -9.87 13.00 22.48
N VAL A 40 -9.31 13.29 21.29
CA VAL A 40 -9.72 14.41 20.44
C VAL A 40 -10.62 13.97 19.29
N MET A 41 -10.89 12.67 19.16
CA MET A 41 -11.78 12.11 18.14
C MET A 41 -13.24 12.29 18.53
N ALA A 42 -14.07 12.53 17.53
CA ALA A 42 -15.52 12.64 17.66
C ALA A 42 -16.21 11.84 16.54
N ASP A 43 -17.51 11.65 16.69
CA ASP A 43 -18.36 10.99 15.70
C ASP A 43 -18.35 11.75 14.36
N GLY A 44 -18.51 10.98 13.27
CA GLY A 44 -18.46 11.47 11.90
C GLY A 44 -17.17 11.08 11.19
N HIS A 45 -16.96 11.68 10.03
CA HIS A 45 -15.79 11.46 9.18
C HIS A 45 -14.73 12.51 9.44
N GLN A 46 -13.49 12.06 9.60
CA GLN A 46 -12.37 12.89 9.99
C GLN A 46 -11.72 13.53 8.76
N TYR A 47 -11.46 14.83 8.87
CA TYR A 47 -10.74 15.60 7.88
C TYR A 47 -9.70 16.48 8.58
N PHE A 48 -8.64 16.79 7.84
CA PHE A 48 -7.85 17.96 8.12
C PHE A 48 -8.32 19.14 7.28
N ARG A 49 -8.61 20.25 7.95
CA ARG A 49 -8.78 21.54 7.29
C ARG A 49 -7.42 22.22 7.18
N ASP A 50 -6.96 22.48 5.96
CA ASP A 50 -5.81 23.34 5.71
C ASP A 50 -6.16 24.76 6.18
N GLU A 51 -5.42 25.32 7.13
CA GLU A 51 -5.72 26.63 7.70
C GLU A 51 -5.44 27.79 6.75
N GLU A 52 -4.67 27.58 5.69
CA GLU A 52 -4.38 28.58 4.68
C GLU A 52 -5.42 28.55 3.55
N THR A 53 -5.62 27.38 2.94
CA THR A 53 -6.51 27.23 1.77
C THR A 53 -7.97 27.00 2.16
N LYS A 54 -8.22 26.62 3.42
CA LYS A 54 -9.52 26.15 3.94
C LYS A 54 -10.01 24.85 3.30
N ALA A 55 -9.19 24.20 2.48
CA ALA A 55 -9.50 22.90 1.89
C ALA A 55 -9.70 21.83 2.96
N LEU A 56 -10.65 20.92 2.72
CA LEU A 56 -10.86 19.73 3.54
C LEU A 56 -10.14 18.55 2.90
N ILE A 57 -9.21 17.98 3.63
CA ILE A 57 -8.37 16.87 3.21
C ILE A 57 -8.80 15.64 4.02
N PRO A 58 -9.24 14.55 3.39
CA PRO A 58 -9.60 13.36 4.13
C PRO A 58 -8.38 12.78 4.87
N ILE A 59 -8.62 12.19 6.03
CA ILE A 59 -7.62 11.41 6.75
C ILE A 59 -8.11 9.97 6.89
N GLN A 60 -7.20 9.01 6.86
CA GLN A 60 -7.53 7.58 6.93
C GLN A 60 -6.61 6.89 7.94
N LYS A 61 -7.17 5.99 8.75
CA LYS A 61 -6.45 5.33 9.83
C LYS A 61 -5.81 4.03 9.33
N THR A 62 -4.49 3.89 9.50
CA THR A 62 -3.80 2.59 9.54
C THR A 62 -3.91 2.02 10.95
N LYS A 63 -3.36 0.83 11.22
CA LYS A 63 -3.34 0.27 12.57
C LYS A 63 -2.84 1.24 13.66
N ASP A 64 -1.76 1.97 13.37
CA ASP A 64 -1.03 2.74 14.37
C ASP A 64 -1.12 4.27 14.17
N ASN A 65 -1.45 4.74 12.96
CA ASN A 65 -1.38 6.16 12.61
C ASN A 65 -2.55 6.60 11.74
N TRP A 66 -2.86 7.90 11.80
CA TRP A 66 -3.68 8.55 10.78
C TRP A 66 -2.78 9.01 9.64
N VAL A 67 -3.27 8.86 8.41
CA VAL A 67 -2.56 9.24 7.20
C VAL A 67 -3.38 10.29 6.47
N PHE A 68 -2.69 11.30 5.97
CA PHE A 68 -3.24 12.28 5.04
C PHE A 68 -2.18 12.69 4.03
N ILE A 69 -2.61 13.23 2.91
CA ILE A 69 -1.72 13.67 1.83
C ILE A 69 -1.98 15.16 1.61
N PRO A 70 -1.08 16.06 2.05
CA PRO A 70 -1.21 17.47 1.79
C PRO A 70 -0.95 17.81 0.32
N ASP A 71 -1.48 18.95 -0.12
CA ASP A 71 -1.08 19.56 -1.39
C ASP A 71 0.39 19.99 -1.36
N THR A 72 0.90 20.41 -2.53
CA THR A 72 2.25 20.95 -2.67
C THR A 72 2.49 22.12 -1.70
N ILE A 73 3.55 22.04 -0.91
CA ILE A 73 3.98 23.12 -0.01
C ILE A 73 5.23 23.78 -0.60
N PRO A 74 5.19 25.10 -0.91
CA PRO A 74 6.35 25.83 -1.42
C PRO A 74 7.55 25.79 -0.48
N ALA A 75 8.75 25.92 -1.05
CA ALA A 75 9.98 26.01 -0.28
C ALA A 75 9.92 27.15 0.76
N ASN A 76 10.43 26.89 1.96
CA ASN A 76 10.46 27.79 3.11
C ASN A 76 9.08 28.20 3.65
N GLN A 77 8.01 27.51 3.27
CA GLN A 77 6.67 27.70 3.84
C GLN A 77 6.29 26.53 4.76
N SER A 78 5.59 26.84 5.84
CA SER A 78 4.92 25.86 6.68
C SER A 78 3.47 25.71 6.26
N ARG A 79 2.83 24.61 6.65
CA ARG A 79 1.38 24.46 6.54
C ARG A 79 0.79 23.87 7.80
N THR A 80 -0.27 24.48 8.30
CA THR A 80 -0.98 24.02 9.50
C THR A 80 -2.34 23.46 9.13
N TYR A 81 -2.67 22.32 9.72
CA TYR A 81 -3.91 21.60 9.52
C TYR A 81 -4.64 21.47 10.85
N SER A 82 -5.95 21.64 10.83
CA SER A 82 -6.81 21.46 12.00
C SER A 82 -7.73 20.27 11.82
N LEU A 83 -7.85 19.41 12.83
CA LEU A 83 -8.79 18.31 12.82
C LEU A 83 -10.23 18.85 12.84
N VAL A 84 -11.05 18.39 11.90
CA VAL A 84 -12.48 18.71 11.82
C VAL A 84 -13.28 17.46 11.45
N PHE A 85 -14.57 17.46 11.77
CA PHE A 85 -15.47 16.34 11.54
C PHE A 85 -16.61 16.74 10.61
N LYS A 86 -17.01 15.84 9.70
CA LYS A 86 -18.14 16.02 8.79
C LYS A 86 -19.07 14.82 8.82
N GLN A 87 -20.34 15.05 8.48
CA GLN A 87 -21.33 13.98 8.37
C GLN A 87 -21.18 13.18 7.07
N ASP A 88 -20.71 13.82 6.00
CA ASP A 88 -20.55 13.16 4.71
C ASP A 88 -19.21 12.38 4.66
N PRO A 89 -19.24 11.10 4.22
CA PRO A 89 -18.03 10.32 4.02
C PRO A 89 -17.20 10.87 2.86
N PRO A 90 -15.87 10.84 2.96
CA PRO A 90 -15.04 11.12 1.81
C PRO A 90 -15.21 10.03 0.76
N SER A 91 -15.09 10.39 -0.52
CA SER A 91 -15.14 9.42 -1.61
C SER A 91 -13.97 8.44 -1.51
N GLU A 92 -14.24 7.16 -1.75
CA GLU A 92 -13.20 6.15 -1.91
C GLU A 92 -12.49 6.36 -3.26
N LEU A 93 -11.20 6.73 -3.20
CA LEU A 93 -10.42 7.12 -4.38
C LEU A 93 -9.35 6.09 -4.74
N VAL A 94 -8.83 5.36 -3.74
CA VAL A 94 -7.97 4.20 -3.94
C VAL A 94 -8.77 2.95 -3.64
N LYS A 95 -9.00 2.14 -4.66
CA LYS A 95 -9.84 0.94 -4.58
C LYS A 95 -8.98 -0.30 -4.47
N SER A 96 -9.52 -1.31 -3.78
CA SER A 96 -8.97 -2.67 -3.76
C SER A 96 -10.05 -3.66 -4.19
N ASP A 97 -9.81 -4.43 -5.24
CA ASP A 97 -10.75 -5.41 -5.79
C ASP A 97 -10.08 -6.77 -5.97
N ILE A 98 -10.81 -7.85 -5.72
CA ILE A 98 -10.32 -9.21 -5.96
C ILE A 98 -10.97 -9.74 -7.22
N SER A 99 -10.14 -10.03 -8.22
CA SER A 99 -10.58 -10.58 -9.51
C SER A 99 -9.42 -11.33 -10.16
N ASP A 100 -9.74 -12.38 -10.92
CA ASP A 100 -8.78 -13.19 -11.69
C ASP A 100 -7.58 -13.69 -10.86
N GLY A 101 -7.83 -14.12 -9.63
CA GLY A 101 -6.80 -14.63 -8.72
C GLY A 101 -5.81 -13.58 -8.22
N LYS A 102 -6.12 -12.28 -8.38
CA LYS A 102 -5.29 -11.15 -7.99
C LYS A 102 -6.04 -10.19 -7.07
N LEU A 103 -5.30 -9.51 -6.20
CA LEU A 103 -5.78 -8.29 -5.56
C LEU A 103 -5.33 -7.10 -6.41
N ASN A 104 -6.28 -6.41 -7.02
CA ASN A 104 -6.07 -5.28 -7.92
C ASN A 104 -6.27 -3.96 -7.17
N ILE A 105 -5.27 -3.08 -7.21
CA ILE A 105 -5.32 -1.75 -6.61
C ILE A 105 -5.34 -0.68 -7.70
N SER A 106 -6.27 0.26 -7.61
CA SER A 106 -6.43 1.35 -8.59
C SER A 106 -6.73 2.70 -7.95
N LEU A 107 -6.31 3.78 -8.62
CA LEU A 107 -6.72 5.16 -8.32
C LEU A 107 -7.78 5.58 -9.34
N GLY A 108 -9.05 5.59 -8.95
CA GLY A 108 -10.16 5.71 -9.90
C GLY A 108 -10.12 4.60 -10.95
N ASP A 109 -9.98 4.98 -12.22
CA ASP A 109 -9.86 4.05 -13.36
C ASP A 109 -8.40 3.73 -13.73
N LYS A 110 -7.42 4.30 -13.01
CA LYS A 110 -5.99 4.06 -13.29
C LYS A 110 -5.50 2.86 -12.47
N PRO A 111 -5.12 1.73 -13.10
CA PRO A 111 -4.52 0.62 -12.37
C PRO A 111 -3.16 1.03 -11.82
N VAL A 112 -2.83 0.59 -10.61
CA VAL A 112 -1.54 0.90 -9.97
C VAL A 112 -0.72 -0.36 -9.85
N LEU A 113 -1.24 -1.37 -9.16
CA LEU A 113 -0.57 -2.65 -9.02
C LEU A 113 -1.56 -3.78 -8.79
N SER A 114 -1.14 -5.00 -9.10
CA SER A 114 -1.84 -6.23 -8.77
C SER A 114 -0.92 -7.14 -7.96
N TYR A 115 -1.43 -7.68 -6.85
CA TYR A 115 -0.76 -8.71 -6.08
C TYR A 115 -1.33 -10.08 -6.48
N GLN A 116 -0.46 -10.93 -7.02
CA GLN A 116 -0.79 -12.26 -7.50
C GLN A 116 -1.03 -13.19 -6.32
N MET A 117 -2.28 -13.58 -6.08
CA MET A 117 -2.66 -14.47 -4.97
C MET A 117 -2.67 -15.92 -5.44
N GLU A 118 -3.47 -16.21 -6.46
CA GLU A 118 -3.52 -17.55 -7.03
C GLU A 118 -2.22 -17.88 -7.76
N THR A 119 -1.93 -19.18 -7.88
CA THR A 119 -0.75 -19.64 -8.63
C THR A 119 -0.92 -19.28 -10.09
N MET A 120 -0.07 -18.37 -10.58
CA MET A 120 0.03 -18.04 -11.99
C MET A 120 0.86 -19.13 -12.68
N LEU A 121 0.31 -19.69 -13.76
CA LEU A 121 1.00 -20.68 -14.58
C LEU A 121 1.99 -19.97 -15.53
N PRO A 122 3.15 -20.58 -15.79
CA PRO A 122 4.06 -20.09 -16.82
C PRO A 122 3.46 -20.33 -18.22
N PRO A 123 4.04 -19.74 -19.28
CA PRO A 123 3.63 -20.03 -20.66
C PRO A 123 3.64 -21.53 -20.99
N ASP A 124 2.79 -21.98 -21.92
CA ASP A 124 2.59 -23.41 -22.25
C ASP A 124 3.87 -24.16 -22.67
N ASP A 125 4.88 -23.45 -23.18
CA ASP A 125 6.18 -24.00 -23.58
C ASP A 125 7.21 -24.07 -22.44
N SER A 126 6.82 -23.62 -21.24
CA SER A 126 7.66 -23.56 -20.06
C SER A 126 7.31 -24.66 -19.05
N PRO A 127 8.31 -25.26 -18.36
CA PRO A 127 8.05 -26.23 -17.31
C PRO A 127 7.19 -25.70 -16.16
N GLU A 128 6.29 -26.55 -15.65
CA GLU A 128 5.33 -26.22 -14.59
C GLU A 128 5.99 -25.74 -13.29
N TYR A 129 7.22 -26.17 -12.99
CA TYR A 129 7.93 -25.76 -11.78
C TYR A 129 8.13 -24.23 -11.67
N TYR A 130 7.99 -23.49 -12.77
CA TYR A 130 8.05 -22.01 -12.75
C TYR A 130 6.79 -21.36 -12.18
N GLN A 131 5.68 -22.08 -12.03
CA GLN A 131 4.44 -21.51 -11.49
C GLN A 131 4.65 -20.86 -10.11
N ARG A 132 3.96 -19.75 -9.85
CA ARG A 132 4.16 -18.99 -8.61
C ARG A 132 2.95 -18.13 -8.25
N GLY A 133 2.78 -17.85 -6.96
CA GLY A 133 1.97 -16.75 -6.42
C GLY A 133 2.78 -15.94 -5.39
N GLY A 134 2.18 -14.92 -4.78
CA GLY A 134 2.81 -14.11 -3.74
C GLY A 134 3.85 -13.12 -4.29
N PHE A 135 3.54 -12.44 -5.39
CA PHE A 135 4.37 -11.39 -6.00
C PHE A 135 3.49 -10.27 -6.56
N ILE A 136 4.08 -9.10 -6.83
CA ILE A 136 3.37 -7.99 -7.47
C ILE A 136 3.66 -7.99 -8.97
N HIS A 137 2.60 -8.19 -9.76
CA HIS A 137 2.59 -8.01 -11.21
C HIS A 137 1.14 -8.02 -11.74
N PRO A 138 0.77 -7.10 -12.65
CA PRO A 138 1.55 -5.93 -13.11
C PRO A 138 1.65 -4.82 -12.06
N ALA A 139 2.72 -4.01 -12.14
CA ALA A 139 2.76 -2.65 -11.60
C ALA A 139 2.75 -1.67 -12.77
N HIS A 140 2.11 -0.51 -12.62
CA HIS A 140 1.87 0.43 -13.70
C HIS A 140 2.48 1.80 -13.41
N SER A 141 2.79 2.53 -14.48
CA SER A 141 3.00 3.98 -14.41
C SER A 141 1.67 4.74 -14.43
N PRO A 142 1.65 6.03 -14.06
CA PRO A 142 0.45 6.87 -14.11
C PRO A 142 -0.21 7.00 -15.49
N ASN A 143 0.55 6.78 -16.57
CA ASN A 143 0.03 6.78 -17.95
C ASN A 143 -0.41 5.39 -18.44
N GLY A 144 -0.42 4.38 -17.56
CA GLY A 144 -0.92 3.03 -17.83
C GLY A 144 0.10 2.06 -18.44
N ALA A 145 1.38 2.44 -18.59
CA ALA A 145 2.38 1.49 -19.04
C ALA A 145 2.67 0.46 -17.95
N VAL A 146 2.73 -0.82 -18.33
CA VAL A 146 3.14 -1.90 -17.44
C VAL A 146 4.66 -1.82 -17.22
N LEU A 147 5.09 -1.79 -15.95
CA LEU A 147 6.48 -1.61 -15.52
C LEU A 147 7.16 -2.92 -15.10
N THR A 148 6.38 -3.97 -14.88
CA THR A 148 6.88 -5.28 -14.45
C THR A 148 6.43 -6.36 -15.41
N ASP A 149 7.17 -7.46 -15.47
CA ASP A 149 6.82 -8.60 -16.30
C ASP A 149 6.85 -9.87 -15.45
N GLY A 150 5.86 -10.74 -15.66
CA GLY A 150 5.73 -12.02 -14.99
C GLY A 150 5.98 -13.10 -16.03
N PHE A 151 7.05 -13.88 -15.85
CA PHE A 151 7.57 -14.80 -16.87
C PHE A 151 8.16 -14.13 -18.14
N PRO A 152 9.11 -13.18 -18.03
CA PRO A 152 9.76 -12.61 -19.20
C PRO A 152 10.41 -13.68 -20.09
N VAL A 153 10.35 -13.48 -21.40
CA VAL A 153 10.94 -14.40 -22.39
C VAL A 153 12.44 -14.60 -22.11
N GLY A 154 12.85 -15.87 -22.01
CA GLY A 154 14.22 -16.28 -21.67
C GLY A 154 14.57 -16.16 -20.18
N HIS A 155 13.66 -15.66 -19.34
CA HIS A 155 13.85 -15.45 -17.91
C HIS A 155 12.60 -15.86 -17.10
N THR A 156 12.01 -17.01 -17.41
CA THR A 156 10.73 -17.52 -16.84
C THR A 156 10.70 -17.59 -15.29
N HIS A 157 11.85 -17.60 -14.62
CA HIS A 157 11.93 -17.55 -13.15
C HIS A 157 11.79 -16.14 -12.54
N GLN A 158 11.61 -15.09 -13.35
CA GLN A 158 11.40 -13.72 -12.88
C GLN A 158 9.91 -13.40 -12.74
N HIS A 159 9.53 -12.77 -11.63
CA HIS A 159 8.13 -12.59 -11.21
C HIS A 159 7.84 -11.16 -10.75
N GLY A 160 7.91 -10.18 -11.64
CA GLY A 160 7.67 -8.78 -11.30
C GLY A 160 8.44 -8.30 -10.07
N ILE A 161 7.74 -8.00 -8.98
CA ILE A 161 8.33 -7.59 -7.69
C ILE A 161 8.11 -8.70 -6.67
N PHE A 162 9.20 -9.22 -6.12
CA PHE A 162 9.27 -10.39 -5.24
C PHE A 162 10.60 -10.43 -4.48
N PHE A 163 10.69 -11.24 -3.41
CA PHE A 163 11.96 -11.51 -2.73
C PHE A 163 12.64 -12.77 -3.27
N ALA A 164 13.95 -12.68 -3.47
CA ALA A 164 14.79 -13.73 -4.04
C ALA A 164 15.81 -14.23 -3.02
N TRP A 165 15.47 -15.31 -2.33
CA TRP A 165 16.40 -16.00 -1.43
C TRP A 165 17.23 -17.03 -2.21
N VAL A 166 18.42 -16.57 -2.63
CA VAL A 166 19.42 -17.37 -3.34
C VAL A 166 20.52 -17.79 -2.36
N LYS A 167 21.02 -19.04 -2.46
CA LYS A 167 22.08 -19.58 -1.58
C LYS A 167 21.70 -19.62 -0.09
N THR A 168 20.56 -20.22 0.21
CA THR A 168 20.15 -20.52 1.59
C THR A 168 20.60 -21.92 2.01
N SER A 169 20.58 -22.23 3.32
CA SER A 169 20.83 -23.57 3.81
C SER A 169 19.68 -24.08 4.68
N TYR A 170 19.29 -25.33 4.46
CA TYR A 170 18.31 -26.04 5.28
C TYR A 170 18.81 -27.46 5.52
N LYS A 171 18.97 -27.86 6.79
CA LYS A 171 19.52 -29.17 7.19
C LYS A 171 20.80 -29.55 6.41
N ASP A 172 21.75 -28.63 6.35
CA ASP A 172 23.04 -28.77 5.65
C ASP A 172 22.96 -28.94 4.12
N GLN A 173 21.80 -28.70 3.51
CA GLN A 173 21.61 -28.67 2.06
C GLN A 173 21.49 -27.23 1.55
N GLU A 174 22.07 -26.94 0.38
CA GLU A 174 21.86 -25.67 -0.33
C GLU A 174 20.45 -25.66 -0.93
N ILE A 175 19.67 -24.64 -0.57
CA ILE A 175 18.32 -24.40 -1.11
C ILE A 175 18.28 -23.05 -1.82
N ASP A 176 17.56 -23.01 -2.94
CA ASP A 176 17.34 -21.83 -3.75
C ASP A 176 15.84 -21.65 -4.00
N PHE A 177 15.24 -20.61 -3.41
CA PHE A 177 13.81 -20.35 -3.53
C PHE A 177 13.46 -19.50 -4.76
N TRP A 178 14.46 -19.08 -5.53
CA TRP A 178 14.29 -18.26 -6.72
C TRP A 178 14.48 -19.05 -8.00
N ASN A 179 15.57 -19.83 -8.07
CA ASN A 179 15.90 -20.61 -9.25
C ASN A 179 15.08 -21.91 -9.30
N GLN A 180 13.80 -21.80 -9.62
CA GLN A 180 12.82 -22.90 -9.62
C GLN A 180 13.22 -24.11 -10.47
N HIS A 181 14.05 -23.92 -11.49
CA HIS A 181 14.62 -25.00 -12.31
C HIS A 181 15.57 -25.94 -11.56
N LYS A 182 16.03 -25.57 -10.36
CA LYS A 182 16.77 -26.47 -9.47
C LYS A 182 15.86 -27.44 -8.73
N GLU A 183 14.55 -27.19 -8.73
CA GLU A 183 13.51 -28.05 -8.13
C GLU A 183 13.76 -28.42 -6.66
N ASN A 184 14.53 -27.61 -5.92
CA ASN A 184 14.83 -27.81 -4.49
C ASN A 184 14.13 -26.79 -3.57
N GLY A 185 13.58 -25.71 -4.14
CA GLY A 185 12.86 -24.69 -3.40
C GLY A 185 11.91 -23.87 -4.29
N THR A 186 10.84 -23.36 -3.68
CA THR A 186 9.89 -22.44 -4.32
C THR A 186 9.24 -21.52 -3.28
N VAL A 187 8.42 -20.57 -3.72
CA VAL A 187 7.57 -19.74 -2.87
C VAL A 187 6.11 -19.98 -3.23
N VAL A 188 5.28 -20.26 -2.24
CA VAL A 188 3.84 -20.45 -2.42
C VAL A 188 3.08 -19.36 -1.69
N PHE A 189 2.03 -18.83 -2.32
CA PHE A 189 1.08 -17.96 -1.65
C PHE A 189 0.29 -18.74 -0.59
N ASP A 190 0.04 -18.10 0.55
CA ASP A 190 -0.69 -18.70 1.65
C ASP A 190 -2.09 -18.13 1.80
N SER A 191 -2.18 -16.81 1.94
CA SER A 191 -3.46 -16.13 2.18
C SER A 191 -3.35 -14.61 2.02
N LEU A 192 -4.48 -13.99 1.70
CA LEU A 192 -4.68 -12.57 1.88
C LEU A 192 -5.22 -12.37 3.31
N ILE A 193 -4.44 -11.68 4.15
CA ILE A 193 -4.76 -11.47 5.56
C ILE A 193 -5.79 -10.35 5.70
N SER A 194 -5.60 -9.24 4.98
CA SER A 194 -6.50 -8.09 4.97
C SER A 194 -6.34 -7.29 3.69
N HIS A 195 -7.38 -6.57 3.30
CA HIS A 195 -7.28 -5.48 2.33
C HIS A 195 -8.36 -4.43 2.61
N THR A 196 -8.07 -3.18 2.27
CA THR A 196 -9.00 -2.06 2.41
C THR A 196 -8.75 -1.03 1.31
N GLY A 197 -9.82 -0.44 0.79
CA GLY A 197 -9.79 0.76 -0.04
C GLY A 197 -10.11 2.00 0.81
N GLY A 198 -9.85 3.19 0.27
CA GLY A 198 -10.17 4.41 1.00
C GLY A 198 -9.91 5.72 0.27
N PRO A 199 -10.22 6.84 0.94
CA PRO A 199 -10.04 8.18 0.39
C PRO A 199 -8.58 8.63 0.29
N VAL A 200 -7.68 8.08 1.11
CA VAL A 200 -6.26 8.47 1.18
C VAL A 200 -5.36 7.36 0.69
N PHE A 201 -5.65 6.10 1.02
CA PHE A 201 -4.86 4.96 0.62
C PHE A 201 -5.70 3.69 0.50
N SER A 202 -5.13 2.70 -0.20
CA SER A 202 -5.48 1.30 -0.03
C SER A 202 -4.35 0.57 0.70
N GLU A 203 -4.68 -0.30 1.64
CA GLU A 203 -3.72 -1.10 2.40
C GLU A 203 -4.09 -2.58 2.26
N PHE A 204 -3.11 -3.46 2.10
CA PHE A 204 -3.32 -4.90 2.20
C PHE A 204 -2.18 -5.60 2.93
N GLU A 205 -2.52 -6.72 3.56
CA GLU A 205 -1.56 -7.67 4.11
C GLU A 205 -1.68 -9.02 3.39
N GLY A 206 -0.59 -9.50 2.78
CA GLY A 206 -0.48 -10.79 2.12
C GLY A 206 0.54 -11.69 2.80
N ALA A 207 0.35 -13.02 2.71
CA ALA A 207 1.29 -14.00 3.23
C ALA A 207 1.68 -15.02 2.16
N GLN A 208 2.96 -15.37 2.14
CA GLN A 208 3.53 -16.43 1.32
C GLN A 208 4.66 -17.11 2.10
N THR A 209 5.08 -18.28 1.64
CA THR A 209 6.09 -19.06 2.34
C THR A 209 7.09 -19.67 1.37
N ALA A 210 8.36 -19.60 1.74
CA ALA A 210 9.41 -20.36 1.10
C ALA A 210 9.32 -21.83 1.53
N VAL A 211 9.33 -22.71 0.54
CA VAL A 211 9.10 -24.14 0.67
C VAL A 211 10.29 -24.88 0.09
N VAL A 212 10.87 -25.78 0.87
CA VAL A 212 11.87 -26.77 0.44
C VAL A 212 11.13 -27.94 -0.21
N LEU A 213 11.61 -28.38 -1.37
CA LEU A 213 11.05 -29.50 -2.12
C LEU A 213 11.91 -30.74 -1.90
N GLU A 214 11.31 -31.85 -1.47
CA GLU A 214 11.95 -33.12 -1.17
C GLU A 214 11.24 -34.25 -1.94
N GLY A 215 11.43 -34.31 -3.25
CA GLY A 215 10.72 -35.23 -4.13
C GLY A 215 9.24 -34.84 -4.25
N LEU A 216 8.33 -35.71 -3.79
CA LEU A 216 6.89 -35.40 -3.75
C LEU A 216 6.46 -34.70 -2.47
N ASP A 217 7.35 -34.63 -1.48
CA ASP A 217 7.10 -33.96 -0.20
C ASP A 217 7.59 -32.51 -0.26
N SER A 218 7.06 -31.69 0.64
CA SER A 218 7.49 -30.30 0.76
C SER A 218 7.46 -29.84 2.21
N THR A 219 8.43 -29.00 2.58
CA THR A 219 8.55 -28.44 3.93
C THR A 219 8.56 -26.92 3.88
N ARG A 220 7.69 -26.30 4.67
CA ARG A 220 7.60 -24.85 4.83
C ARG A 220 8.68 -24.36 5.79
N VAL A 221 9.52 -23.42 5.38
CA VAL A 221 10.74 -23.06 6.15
C VAL A 221 10.94 -21.57 6.41
N LEU A 222 10.27 -20.70 5.65
CA LEU A 222 10.34 -19.25 5.88
C LEU A 222 8.99 -18.64 5.55
N SER A 223 8.26 -18.21 6.57
CA SER A 223 7.03 -17.45 6.39
C SER A 223 7.38 -15.99 6.07
N GLU A 224 6.69 -15.40 5.11
CA GLU A 224 6.84 -14.02 4.67
C GLU A 224 5.48 -13.32 4.68
N ARG A 225 5.41 -12.14 5.30
CA ARG A 225 4.22 -11.29 5.28
C ARG A 225 4.56 -9.94 4.69
N TRP A 226 3.75 -9.50 3.74
CA TRP A 226 3.86 -8.20 3.12
C TRP A 226 2.73 -7.33 3.61
N LYS A 227 3.07 -6.12 4.05
CA LYS A 227 2.13 -5.02 4.22
C LYS A 227 2.41 -4.00 3.14
N VAL A 228 1.42 -3.72 2.31
CA VAL A 228 1.54 -2.78 1.19
C VAL A 228 0.51 -1.68 1.33
N ILE A 229 0.95 -0.43 1.20
CA ILE A 229 0.07 0.75 1.21
C ILE A 229 0.24 1.50 -0.10
N VAL A 230 -0.84 1.71 -0.83
CA VAL A 230 -0.90 2.50 -2.07
C VAL A 230 -1.61 3.82 -1.80
N TYR A 231 -0.95 4.93 -2.08
CA TYR A 231 -1.44 6.27 -1.75
C TYR A 231 -2.18 6.93 -2.91
N ASN A 232 -3.17 7.77 -2.57
CA ASN A 232 -3.96 8.56 -3.50
C ASN A 232 -3.17 9.75 -4.09
N ILE A 233 -2.10 9.47 -4.82
CA ILE A 233 -1.31 10.46 -5.58
C ILE A 233 -1.34 10.03 -7.05
N SER A 234 -1.97 10.82 -7.91
CA SER A 234 -2.33 10.39 -9.27
C SER A 234 -1.33 10.81 -10.35
N GLU A 235 -0.47 11.77 -10.02
CA GLU A 235 0.58 12.35 -10.86
C GLU A 235 1.82 11.45 -10.93
N TYR A 236 2.14 10.83 -9.79
CA TYR A 236 3.17 9.82 -9.60
C TYR A 236 2.69 8.85 -8.53
N PHE A 237 2.56 7.57 -8.88
CA PHE A 237 2.12 6.59 -7.89
C PHE A 237 3.19 6.43 -6.81
N VAL A 238 2.73 6.47 -5.56
CA VAL A 238 3.56 6.22 -4.37
C VAL A 238 2.93 5.05 -3.64
N TRP A 239 3.76 4.11 -3.22
CA TRP A 239 3.34 2.97 -2.43
C TRP A 239 4.53 2.44 -1.62
N ASP A 240 4.23 1.96 -0.42
CA ASP A 240 5.22 1.36 0.49
C ASP A 240 5.03 -0.15 0.53
N VAL A 241 6.13 -0.87 0.73
CA VAL A 241 6.15 -2.31 1.00
C VAL A 241 6.97 -2.55 2.26
N GLU A 242 6.33 -3.07 3.29
CA GLU A 242 7.00 -3.62 4.46
C GLU A 242 6.93 -5.14 4.39
N VAL A 243 8.08 -5.79 4.58
CA VAL A 243 8.19 -7.25 4.57
C VAL A 243 8.75 -7.75 5.89
N SER A 244 8.03 -8.67 6.51
CA SER A 244 8.47 -9.40 7.69
C SER A 244 8.63 -10.87 7.35
N GLN A 245 9.74 -11.46 7.79
CA GLN A 245 10.09 -12.85 7.52
C GLN A 245 10.41 -13.57 8.83
N LYS A 246 9.96 -14.81 8.96
CA LYS A 246 10.15 -15.64 10.15
C LYS A 246 10.36 -17.11 9.76
N ASN A 247 11.45 -17.70 10.25
CA ASN A 247 11.74 -19.13 10.15
C ASN A 247 11.34 -19.89 11.42
#